data_AF-A0A914C6P4-F1
#
_entry.id   AF-A0A914C6P4-F1
#
_cell.length_a   1.000
_cell.length_b   1.000
_cell.length_c   1.000
_cell.angle_alpha   90.00
_cell.angle_beta   90.00
_cell.angle_gamma   90.00
#
_symmetry.space_group_name_H-M   'P 1'
#
loop_
_entity.id
_entity.type
_entity.pdbx_description
1 polymer ?
#
loop_
_entity_poly.entity_id
_entity_poly.type
_entity_poly.pdbx_seq_one_letter_code
_entity_poly.pdbx_strand_id
1 'polypeptide(L)'
;MRPHQRIPLIATPLFADQNYNAFIVKQKETGVYINFKEISAKLIQDALEEVLYSDKYYQNAQKLKKSLQSYPYKAHEKFVKYVEYAAENSFNDDLNLAA
;
A
#
# COMPACT_ATOMS: atom_id res chain seq x y z
N MET A 1 -16.62 -4.41 -4.34
CA MET A 1 -15.39 -4.24 -3.53
C MET A 1 -15.53 -2.94 -2.75
N ARG A 2 -15.49 -2.95 -1.41
CA ARG A 2 -15.63 -1.71 -0.62
C ARG A 2 -14.43 -0.80 -0.92
N PRO A 3 -14.61 0.52 -1.16
CA PRO A 3 -13.46 1.40 -1.32
C PRO A 3 -12.61 1.31 -0.05
N HIS A 4 -11.32 0.98 -0.20
CA HIS A 4 -10.38 0.95 0.91
C HIS A 4 -10.48 2.28 1.68
N GLN A 5 -10.98 2.21 2.92
CA GLN A 5 -11.03 3.38 3.78
C GLN A 5 -9.59 3.73 4.12
N ARG A 6 -9.14 4.90 3.66
CA ARG A 6 -7.79 5.41 3.90
C ARG A 6 -7.75 6.03 5.28
N ILE A 7 -7.62 5.17 6.27
CA ILE A 7 -7.37 5.52 7.66
C ILE A 7 -5.86 5.48 7.92
N PRO A 8 -5.36 6.30 8.86
CA PRO A 8 -4.00 6.17 9.37
C PRO A 8 -3.68 4.75 9.86
N LEU A 9 -2.42 4.32 9.73
CA LEU A 9 -1.97 2.97 10.11
C LEU A 9 -0.87 3.01 11.19
N ILE A 10 -0.87 2.07 12.12
CA ILE A 10 0.32 1.71 12.90
C ILE A 10 0.91 0.44 12.27
N ALA A 11 2.06 0.56 11.62
CA ALA A 11 2.71 -0.52 10.87
C ALA A 11 3.82 -1.17 11.70
N THR A 12 3.59 -2.43 12.09
CA THR A 12 4.54 -3.25 12.86
C THR A 12 4.93 -4.48 12.05
N PRO A 13 5.87 -4.38 11.09
CA PRO A 13 6.18 -5.48 10.19
C PRO A 13 6.93 -6.61 10.91
N LEU A 14 6.60 -7.86 10.54
CA LEU A 14 7.24 -9.05 11.09
C LEU A 14 8.28 -9.65 10.13
N PHE A 15 7.89 -9.91 8.89
CA PHE A 15 8.74 -10.51 7.86
C PHE A 15 8.20 -10.24 6.44
N ALA A 16 8.98 -10.64 5.43
CA ALA A 16 8.67 -10.51 4.00
C ALA A 16 8.42 -9.06 3.55
N ASP A 17 7.37 -8.84 2.76
CA ASP A 17 7.04 -7.60 2.06
C ASP A 17 6.53 -6.49 3.00
N GLN A 18 6.11 -6.83 4.22
CA GLN A 18 5.61 -5.87 5.19
C GLN A 18 6.62 -4.78 5.54
N ASN A 19 7.93 -5.09 5.54
CA ASN A 19 8.97 -4.09 5.78
C ASN A 19 8.96 -2.98 4.72
N TYR A 20 8.83 -3.35 3.46
CA TYR A 20 8.71 -2.40 2.36
C TYR A 20 7.41 -1.61 2.47
N ASN A 21 6.29 -2.29 2.72
CA ASN A 21 4.99 -1.63 2.89
C ASN A 21 4.99 -0.63 4.07
N ALA A 22 5.64 -0.98 5.18
CA ALA A 22 5.76 -0.11 6.34
C ALA A 22 6.68 1.10 6.06
N PHE A 23 7.75 0.91 5.28
CA PHE A 23 8.57 2.03 4.79
C PHE A 23 7.73 2.99 3.92
N ILE A 24 6.88 2.47 3.03
CA ILE A 24 5.98 3.30 2.22
C ILE A 24 4.98 4.08 3.10
N VAL A 25 4.44 3.46 4.15
CA VAL A 25 3.53 4.14 5.10
C VAL A 25 4.22 5.30 5.80
N LYS A 26 5.47 5.09 6.26
CA LYS A 26 6.29 6.14 6.87
C LYS A 26 6.65 7.24 5.88
N GLN A 27 7.13 6.88 4.68
CA GLN A 27 7.54 7.82 3.64
C GLN A 27 6.37 8.70 3.17
N LYS A 28 5.17 8.13 3.06
CA LYS A 28 3.95 8.86 2.67
C LYS A 28 3.28 9.57 3.84
N GLU A 29 3.83 9.45 5.04
CA GLU A 29 3.28 10.01 6.27
C GLU A 29 1.79 9.67 6.43
N THR A 30 1.42 8.41 6.14
CA THR A 30 0.04 7.91 6.30
C THR A 30 -0.11 7.03 7.53
N GLY A 31 0.91 6.98 8.38
CA GLY A 31 0.91 6.19 9.58
C GLY A 31 2.25 6.21 10.30
N VAL A 32 2.29 5.53 11.45
CA VAL A 32 3.48 5.35 12.30
C VAL A 32 4.09 3.99 12.04
N TYR A 33 5.42 3.91 12.10
CA TYR A 33 6.17 2.65 12.05
C TYR A 33 6.61 2.27 13.45
N ILE A 34 6.40 1.01 13.83
CA ILE A 34 6.95 0.42 15.06
C ILE A 34 7.84 -0.76 14.69
N ASN A 35 9.08 -0.75 15.18
CA ASN A 35 9.93 -1.93 15.10
C ASN A 35 9.38 -3.02 16.02
N PHE A 36 8.99 -4.17 15.46
CA PHE A 36 8.45 -5.28 16.24
C PHE A 36 9.39 -5.73 17.38
N LYS A 37 10.71 -5.65 17.17
CA LYS A 37 11.71 -6.06 18.18
C LYS A 37 11.78 -5.12 19.38
N GLU A 38 11.23 -3.91 19.27
CA GLU A 38 11.29 -2.86 20.29
C GLU A 38 9.90 -2.57 20.89
N ILE A 39 8.91 -3.43 20.60
CA ILE A 39 7.53 -3.18 20.99
C ILE A 39 7.38 -3.18 22.51
N SER A 40 6.66 -2.18 23.01
CA SER A 40 6.29 -2.06 24.42
C SER A 40 4.90 -1.45 24.55
N ALA A 41 4.25 -1.63 25.70
CA ALA A 41 2.93 -1.04 25.95
C ALA A 41 2.95 0.49 25.81
N LYS A 42 4.03 1.13 26.29
CA LYS A 42 4.22 2.57 26.17
C LYS A 42 4.35 3.01 24.71
N LEU A 43 5.16 2.29 23.92
CA LEU A 43 5.35 2.61 22.50
C LEU A 43 4.04 2.47 21.70
N ILE A 44 3.21 1.47 21.99
CA ILE A 44 1.90 1.33 21.36
C ILE A 44 0.96 2.46 21.79
N GLN A 45 0.93 2.82 23.07
CA GLN A 45 0.12 3.93 23.56
C GLN A 45 0.51 5.24 22.85
N ASP A 46 1.80 5.55 22.79
CA ASP A 46 2.29 6.77 22.16
C ASP A 46 1.95 6.80 20.66
N ALA A 47 2.09 5.67 19.97
CA ALA A 47 1.71 5.56 18.56
C ALA A 47 0.19 5.71 18.34
N LEU A 48 -0.65 5.20 19.24
CA LEU A 48 -2.10 5.39 19.20
C LEU A 48 -2.47 6.86 19.39
N GLU A 49 -1.90 7.52 20.41
CA GLU A 49 -2.11 8.94 20.65
C GLU A 49 -1.68 9.77 19.44
N GLU A 50 -0.50 9.49 18.89
CA GLU A 50 0.00 10.18 17.70
C GLU A 50 -0.92 9.98 16.49
N VAL A 51 -1.37 8.76 16.22
CA VAL A 51 -2.22 8.47 15.06
C VAL A 51 -3.64 9.04 15.21
N LEU A 52 -4.19 9.07 16.42
CA LEU A 52 -5.55 9.54 16.68
C LEU A 52 -5.65 11.07 16.78
N TYR A 53 -4.62 11.73 17.32
CA TYR A 53 -4.66 13.17 17.60
C TYR A 53 -3.84 14.02 16.62
N SER A 54 -2.99 13.41 15.78
CA SER A 54 -2.30 14.15 14.71
C SER A 54 -3.10 14.12 13.41
N ASP A 55 -3.58 15.29 12.98
CA ASP A 55 -4.30 15.43 11.71
C ASP A 55 -3.46 15.05 10.49
N LYS A 56 -2.12 15.13 10.57
CA LYS A 56 -1.22 14.95 9.42
C LYS A 56 -1.45 13.60 8.72
N TYR A 57 -1.60 12.52 9.50
CA TYR A 57 -1.75 11.18 8.96
C TYR A 57 -3.07 11.01 8.23
N TYR A 58 -4.15 11.55 8.81
CA TYR A 58 -5.47 11.50 8.19
C TYR A 58 -5.49 12.34 6.92
N GLN A 59 -4.95 13.56 6.95
CA GLN A 59 -4.89 14.43 5.78
C GLN A 59 -4.08 13.79 4.64
N ASN A 60 -2.92 13.21 4.93
CA ASN A 60 -2.09 12.55 3.92
C ASN A 60 -2.73 11.25 3.41
N ALA A 61 -3.40 10.47 4.26
CA ALA A 61 -4.19 9.31 3.83
C ALA A 61 -5.30 9.73 2.85
N GLN A 62 -5.98 10.85 3.11
CA GLN A 62 -7.01 11.40 2.23
C GLN A 62 -6.44 11.95 0.91
N LYS A 63 -5.28 12.62 0.93
CA LYS A 63 -4.57 13.03 -0.30
C LYS A 63 -4.20 11.82 -1.15
N LEU A 64 -3.66 10.77 -0.51
CA LEU A 64 -3.33 9.53 -1.20
C LEU A 64 -4.59 8.93 -1.82
N LYS A 65 -5.73 8.94 -1.10
CA LYS A 65 -7.04 8.45 -1.59
C LYS A 65 -7.44 9.13 -2.88
N LYS A 66 -7.41 10.47 -2.88
CA LYS A 66 -7.71 11.27 -4.08
C LYS A 66 -6.79 10.89 -5.24
N SER A 67 -5.48 10.78 -5.01
CA SER A 67 -4.50 10.40 -6.03
C SER A 67 -4.75 9.01 -6.65
N LEU A 68 -5.15 8.02 -5.83
CA LEU A 68 -5.51 6.70 -6.36
C LEU A 68 -6.83 6.71 -7.12
N GLN A 69 -7.81 7.47 -6.65
CA GLN A 69 -9.11 7.58 -7.33
C GLN A 69 -9.00 8.32 -8.66
N SER A 70 -8.07 9.28 -8.77
CA SER A 70 -7.75 10.00 -10.00
C SER A 70 -6.76 9.26 -10.89
N TYR A 71 -6.31 8.05 -10.52
CA TYR A 71 -5.34 7.31 -11.31
C TYR A 71 -5.97 6.94 -12.67
N PRO A 72 -5.35 7.33 -13.79
CA PRO A 72 -6.02 7.36 -15.10
C PRO A 72 -6.27 5.98 -15.71
N TYR A 73 -5.65 4.93 -15.17
CA TYR A 73 -5.77 3.58 -15.71
C TYR A 73 -6.55 2.69 -14.75
N LYS A 74 -7.75 2.24 -15.16
CA LYS A 74 -8.52 1.30 -14.36
C LYS A 74 -7.87 -0.08 -14.40
N ALA A 75 -7.95 -0.81 -13.28
CA ALA A 75 -7.39 -2.16 -13.19
C ALA A 75 -7.95 -3.10 -14.26
N HIS A 76 -9.25 -3.01 -14.55
CA HIS A 76 -9.91 -3.74 -15.63
C HIS A 76 -9.32 -3.42 -17.01
N GLU A 77 -9.17 -2.14 -17.35
CA GLU A 77 -8.65 -1.72 -18.66
C GLU A 77 -7.20 -2.18 -18.85
N LYS A 78 -6.38 -2.07 -17.81
CA LYS A 78 -5.02 -2.64 -17.81
C LYS A 78 -5.04 -4.14 -18.02
N PHE A 79 -5.91 -4.86 -17.30
CA PHE A 79 -6.01 -6.31 -17.42
C PHE A 79 -6.37 -6.73 -18.85
N VAL A 80 -7.45 -6.16 -19.42
CA VAL A 80 -7.87 -6.43 -20.80
C VAL A 80 -6.71 -6.16 -21.77
N LYS A 81 -6.08 -4.99 -21.67
CA LYS A 81 -4.95 -4.62 -22.54
C LYS A 81 -3.78 -5.63 -22.46
N TYR A 82 -3.42 -6.09 -21.26
CA TYR A 82 -2.34 -7.08 -21.12
C TYR A 82 -2.74 -8.46 -21.63
N VAL A 83 -4.01 -8.85 -21.52
CA VAL A 83 -4.53 -10.09 -22.09
C VAL A 83 -4.55 -10.03 -23.62
N GLU A 84 -4.99 -8.92 -24.20
CA GLU A 84 -4.95 -8.69 -25.65
C GLU A 84 -3.51 -8.70 -26.17
N TYR A 85 -2.60 -7.97 -25.51
CA TYR A 85 -1.18 -8.00 -25.83
C TYR A 85 -0.62 -9.42 -25.76
N ALA A 86 -0.96 -10.18 -24.72
CA ALA A 86 -0.58 -11.57 -24.63
C ALA A 86 -1.16 -12.36 -25.80
N ALA A 87 -2.45 -12.30 -26.10
CA ALA A 87 -3.05 -13.05 -27.21
C ALA A 87 -2.43 -12.73 -28.58
N GLU A 88 -2.08 -11.47 -28.82
CA GLU A 88 -1.41 -11.02 -30.05
C GLU A 88 0.05 -11.50 -30.16
N ASN A 89 0.72 -11.73 -29.03
CA ASN A 89 2.15 -12.06 -28.98
C ASN A 89 2.45 -13.48 -28.44
N SER A 90 1.44 -14.21 -27.97
CA SER A 90 1.58 -15.54 -27.34
C SER A 90 1.38 -16.64 -28.36
N PHE A 91 2.40 -16.76 -29.22
CA PHE A 91 3.00 -18.01 -29.71
C PHE A 91 4.52 -17.84 -29.88
N ASN A 92 5.15 -16.91 -29.15
CA ASN A 92 6.61 -16.81 -29.08
C ASN A 92 7.10 -17.35 -27.73
N ASP A 93 8.13 -18.20 -27.76
CA ASP A 93 8.68 -18.92 -26.61
C ASP A 93 9.12 -18.00 -25.45
N ASP A 94 9.37 -16.71 -25.72
CA ASP A 94 9.81 -15.71 -24.75
C ASP A 94 8.81 -15.39 -23.63
N LEU A 95 7.51 -15.67 -23.84
CA LEU A 95 6.45 -15.43 -22.85
C LEU A 95 6.07 -16.70 -22.07
N ASN A 96 6.73 -17.83 -22.35
CA ASN A 96 6.52 -19.07 -21.63
C ASN A 96 7.31 -19.07 -20.31
N LEU A 97 6.66 -18.66 -19.23
CA LEU A 97 7.24 -18.68 -17.87
C LEU A 97 7.51 -20.09 -17.31
N ALA A 98 7.22 -21.14 -18.09
CA ALA A 98 7.43 -22.54 -17.75
C ALA A 98 8.57 -23.22 -18.55
N ALA A 99 9.33 -22.45 -19.34
CA ALA A 99 10.53 -22.92 -20.04
C ALA A 99 11.81 -22.73 -19.21
#